data_AF-A0A1W1YB30-F1
#
_entry.id   AF-A0A1W1YB30-F1
#
_cell.length_a   1.000
_cell.length_b   1.000
_cell.length_c   1.000
_cell.angle_alpha   90.00
_cell.angle_beta   90.00
_cell.angle_gamma   90.00
#
_symmetry.space_group_name_H-M   'P 1'
#
loop_
_entity.id
_entity.type
_entity.pdbx_description
1 polymer ?
#
loop_
_entity_poly.entity_id
_entity_poly.type
_entity_poly.pdbx_seq_one_letter_code
_entity_poly.pdbx_strand_id
1 'polypeptide(L)'
;MKNLKLIAVFAMMLVGSVTVTAQEVGHINPYALIQAMPERAAADTELKAMYDKHEAEIKKQEEALQKLVADTQKEMEGKTDEQVKAMAPQLQAKQQEYQTGLQKLQTYQQAAQKEVSEKEEALMKPINDKAQKAIDKVAAAKGLKYVLDASVVLYANGIDLLPEVKKELGIK
;
A
#
# COMPACT_ATOMS: atom_id res chain seq x y z
N MET A 1 -36.05 -26.33 -63.66
CA MET A 1 -34.81 -26.75 -62.95
C MET A 1 -33.85 -25.61 -62.58
N LYS A 2 -33.94 -24.39 -63.15
CA LYS A 2 -33.07 -23.26 -62.76
C LYS A 2 -33.37 -22.71 -61.36
N ASN A 3 -34.64 -22.74 -60.94
CA ASN A 3 -35.08 -22.19 -59.65
C ASN A 3 -34.82 -23.14 -58.46
N LEU A 4 -34.58 -24.43 -58.73
CA LEU A 4 -34.25 -25.42 -57.69
C LEU A 4 -32.78 -25.31 -57.26
N LYS A 5 -31.89 -24.93 -58.18
CA LYS A 5 -30.48 -24.64 -57.88
C LYS A 5 -30.32 -23.36 -57.05
N LEU A 6 -31.19 -22.37 -57.23
CA LEU A 6 -31.17 -21.12 -56.46
C LEU A 6 -31.62 -21.33 -55.00
N ILE A 7 -32.62 -22.19 -54.79
CA ILE A 7 -33.10 -22.57 -53.45
C ILE A 7 -32.05 -23.42 -52.70
N ALA A 8 -31.32 -24.29 -53.41
CA ALA A 8 -30.23 -25.08 -52.82
C ALA A 8 -29.04 -24.21 -52.36
N VAL A 9 -28.74 -23.12 -53.06
CA VAL A 9 -27.68 -22.16 -52.67
C VAL A 9 -28.09 -21.32 -51.46
N PHE A 10 -29.37 -20.94 -51.35
CA PHE A 10 -29.90 -20.21 -50.19
C PHE A 10 -30.02 -21.11 -48.94
N ALA A 11 -30.34 -22.40 -49.11
CA ALA A 11 -30.41 -23.37 -48.01
C ALA A 11 -29.02 -23.73 -47.44
N MET A 12 -27.96 -23.64 -48.25
CA MET A 12 -26.58 -23.92 -47.81
C MET A 12 -25.97 -22.75 -47.00
N MET A 13 -26.61 -21.58 -46.99
CA MET A 13 -26.16 -20.40 -46.22
C MET A 13 -26.68 -20.38 -44.77
N LEU A 14 -27.55 -21.32 -44.39
CA LEU A 14 -28.22 -21.38 -43.08
C LEU A 14 -27.60 -22.37 -42.08
N VAL A 15 -26.52 -23.07 -42.45
CA VAL A 15 -25.87 -24.07 -41.58
C VAL A 15 -24.53 -23.53 -41.09
N GLY A 16 -24.58 -22.72 -40.05
CA GLY A 16 -23.38 -22.18 -39.43
C GLY A 16 -23.71 -21.20 -38.32
N SER A 17 -24.58 -21.58 -37.39
CA SER A 17 -24.64 -20.89 -36.10
C SER A 17 -23.29 -21.11 -35.41
N VAL A 18 -22.33 -20.23 -35.65
CA VAL A 18 -21.11 -20.17 -34.84
C VAL A 18 -21.58 -19.73 -33.46
N THR A 19 -21.77 -20.69 -32.56
CA THR A 19 -21.95 -20.38 -31.15
C THR A 19 -20.62 -19.83 -30.67
N VAL A 20 -20.41 -18.52 -30.83
CA VAL A 20 -19.35 -17.81 -30.12
C VAL A 20 -19.74 -17.87 -28.66
N THR A 21 -19.17 -18.82 -27.93
CA THR A 21 -19.21 -18.80 -26.47
C THR A 21 -18.38 -17.59 -26.04
N ALA A 22 -19.02 -16.44 -25.91
CA ALA A 22 -18.40 -15.28 -25.28
C ALA A 22 -17.99 -15.71 -23.87
N GLN A 23 -16.69 -15.70 -23.59
CA GLN A 23 -16.20 -15.93 -22.24
C GLN A 23 -16.70 -14.76 -21.38
N GLU A 24 -17.73 -15.00 -20.59
CA GLU A 24 -18.35 -13.95 -19.77
C GLU A 24 -17.48 -13.57 -18.56
N VAL A 25 -16.44 -14.37 -18.29
CA VAL A 25 -15.57 -14.25 -17.11
C VAL A 25 -14.11 -14.18 -17.54
N GLY A 26 -13.41 -13.16 -17.04
CA GLY A 26 -11.95 -13.10 -17.04
C GLY A 26 -11.39 -13.07 -15.63
N HIS A 27 -10.08 -13.09 -15.51
CA HIS A 27 -9.37 -12.95 -14.24
C HIS A 27 -8.20 -12.00 -14.39
N ILE A 28 -7.78 -11.42 -13.26
CA ILE A 28 -6.58 -10.62 -13.17
C ILE A 28 -6.00 -10.76 -11.77
N ASN A 29 -4.67 -10.66 -11.64
CA ASN A 29 -4.04 -10.47 -10.35
C ASN A 29 -3.85 -8.96 -10.09
N PRO A 30 -4.68 -8.31 -9.24
CA PRO A 30 -4.61 -6.88 -9.01
C PRO A 30 -3.32 -6.47 -8.29
N TYR A 31 -2.78 -7.36 -7.45
CA TYR A 31 -1.51 -7.13 -6.76
C TYR A 31 -0.35 -7.06 -7.75
N ALA A 32 -0.25 -8.02 -8.68
CA ALA A 32 0.77 -8.00 -9.73
C ALA A 32 0.65 -6.77 -10.64
N LEU A 33 -0.58 -6.33 -10.92
CA LEU A 33 -0.83 -5.11 -11.67
C LEU A 33 -0.29 -3.88 -10.93
N ILE A 34 -0.71 -3.70 -9.67
CA ILE A 34 -0.31 -2.56 -8.83
C ILE A 34 1.21 -2.54 -8.63
N GLN A 35 1.85 -3.70 -8.41
CA GLN A 35 3.30 -3.80 -8.29
C GLN A 35 4.04 -3.32 -9.55
N ALA A 36 3.44 -3.51 -10.73
CA ALA A 36 4.02 -3.07 -11.99
C ALA A 36 3.79 -1.58 -12.26
N MET A 37 2.97 -0.89 -11.47
CA MET A 37 2.69 0.54 -11.65
C MET A 37 3.85 1.40 -11.12
N PRO A 38 4.33 2.40 -11.90
CA PRO A 38 5.40 3.29 -11.43
C PRO A 38 4.98 4.13 -10.22
N GLU A 39 3.69 4.46 -10.10
CA GLU A 39 3.15 5.19 -8.95
C GLU A 39 3.29 4.41 -7.65
N ARG A 40 3.26 3.06 -7.71
CA ARG A 40 3.48 2.22 -6.53
C ARG A 40 4.91 2.36 -6.00
N ALA A 41 5.89 2.30 -6.89
CA ALA A 41 7.29 2.49 -6.50
C ALA A 41 7.55 3.89 -5.91
N ALA A 42 6.88 4.92 -6.46
CA ALA A 42 6.94 6.27 -5.90
C ALA A 42 6.31 6.34 -4.50
N ALA A 43 5.14 5.73 -4.30
CA ALA A 43 4.48 5.66 -3.00
C ALA A 43 5.34 4.91 -1.96
N ASP A 44 5.93 3.77 -2.34
CA ASP A 44 6.82 3.00 -1.47
C ASP A 44 8.05 3.83 -1.06
N THR A 45 8.60 4.62 -1.98
CA THR A 45 9.73 5.52 -1.69
C THR A 45 9.34 6.62 -0.69
N GLU A 46 8.17 7.25 -0.88
CA GLU A 46 7.69 8.31 0.01
C GLU A 46 7.36 7.77 1.41
N LEU A 47 6.71 6.61 1.49
CA LEU A 47 6.44 5.94 2.76
C LEU A 47 7.74 5.56 3.47
N LYS A 48 8.71 4.99 2.75
CA LYS A 48 10.02 4.66 3.35
C LYS A 48 10.71 5.90 3.92
N ALA A 49 10.71 7.02 3.19
CA ALA A 49 11.29 8.26 3.68
C ALA A 49 10.60 8.78 4.95
N MET A 50 9.27 8.62 5.04
CA MET A 50 8.50 8.97 6.23
C MET A 50 8.85 8.06 7.42
N TYR A 51 8.93 6.75 7.22
CA TYR A 51 9.36 5.81 8.26
C TYR A 51 10.76 6.15 8.78
N ASP A 52 11.74 6.30 7.88
CA ASP A 52 13.13 6.59 8.24
C ASP A 52 13.22 7.92 9.01
N LYS A 53 12.40 8.93 8.65
CA LYS A 53 12.30 10.21 9.36
C LYS A 53 11.76 10.05 10.79
N HIS A 54 10.67 9.30 10.97
CA HIS A 54 10.08 9.10 12.30
C HIS A 54 10.99 8.24 13.18
N GLU A 55 11.63 7.21 12.63
CA GLU A 55 12.61 6.38 13.33
C GLU A 55 13.79 7.23 13.84
N ALA A 56 14.33 8.11 12.99
CA ALA A 56 15.40 9.02 13.38
C ALA A 56 15.00 9.98 14.52
N GLU A 57 13.78 10.52 14.47
CA GLU A 57 13.29 11.42 15.53
C GLU A 57 13.00 10.68 16.84
N ILE A 58 12.43 9.48 16.78
CA ILE A 58 12.24 8.59 17.95
C ILE A 58 13.60 8.31 18.61
N LYS A 59 14.58 7.87 17.83
CA LYS A 59 15.92 7.55 18.33
C LYS A 59 16.58 8.77 18.97
N LYS A 60 16.46 9.94 18.35
CA LYS A 60 16.99 11.20 18.90
C LYS A 60 16.36 11.54 20.25
N GLN A 61 15.05 11.34 20.41
CA GLN A 61 14.36 11.59 21.68
C GLN A 61 14.77 10.56 22.76
N GLU A 62 14.93 9.30 22.38
CA GLU A 62 15.44 8.25 23.28
C GLU A 62 16.86 8.55 23.75
N GLU A 63 17.76 8.92 22.84
CA GLU A 63 19.13 9.33 23.16
C GLU A 63 19.17 10.55 24.09
N ALA A 64 18.28 11.53 23.88
CA ALA A 64 18.17 12.69 24.77
C ALA A 64 17.76 12.29 26.19
N LEU A 65 16.82 11.35 26.33
CA LEU A 65 16.39 10.84 27.64
C LEU A 65 17.47 10.00 28.33
N GLN A 66 18.17 9.15 27.59
CA GLN A 66 19.32 8.40 28.09
C GLN A 66 20.42 9.33 28.58
N LYS A 67 20.72 10.39 27.80
CA LYS A 67 21.69 11.41 28.17
C LYS A 67 21.28 12.16 29.44
N LEU A 68 20.00 12.53 29.58
CA LEU A 68 19.51 13.19 30.80
C LEU A 68 19.78 12.33 32.04
N VAL A 69 19.54 11.02 31.97
CA VAL A 69 19.82 10.09 33.07
C VAL A 69 21.32 9.99 33.35
N ALA A 70 22.14 9.80 32.31
CA ALA A 70 23.59 9.68 32.45
C ALA A 70 24.24 10.95 33.02
N ASP A 71 23.82 12.13 32.55
CA ASP A 71 24.31 13.42 33.04
C ASP A 71 23.89 13.64 34.50
N THR A 72 22.68 13.22 34.89
CA THR A 72 22.22 13.27 36.28
C THR A 72 23.06 12.36 37.19
N GLN A 73 23.40 11.15 36.73
CA GLN A 73 24.27 10.25 37.48
C GLN A 73 25.67 10.84 37.68
N LYS A 74 26.28 11.35 36.61
CA LYS A 74 27.60 12.02 36.67
C LYS A 74 27.60 13.24 37.59
N GLU A 75 26.53 14.03 37.58
CA GLU A 75 26.41 15.17 38.50
C GLU A 75 26.42 14.75 39.97
N MET A 76 25.99 13.52 40.30
CA MET A 76 25.99 12.99 41.67
C MET A 76 27.29 12.29 42.07
N GLU A 77 28.12 11.88 41.11
CA GLU A 77 29.37 11.18 41.37
C GLU A 77 30.33 12.02 42.24
N GLY A 78 30.85 11.41 43.30
CA GLY A 78 31.82 12.04 44.21
C GLY A 78 31.24 13.09 45.17
N LYS A 79 29.92 13.30 45.21
CA LYS A 79 29.25 14.19 46.17
C LYS A 79 28.98 13.48 47.51
N THR A 80 29.03 14.24 48.60
CA THR A 80 28.61 13.75 49.93
C THR A 80 27.08 13.70 50.04
N ASP A 81 26.56 12.94 51.00
CA ASP A 81 25.12 12.82 51.24
C ASP A 81 24.43 14.18 51.47
N GLU A 82 25.08 15.10 52.18
CA GLU A 82 24.58 16.46 52.40
C GLU A 82 24.52 17.29 51.11
N GLN A 83 25.52 17.13 50.23
CA GLN A 83 25.54 17.80 48.93
C GLN A 83 24.46 17.25 48.00
N VAL A 84 24.23 15.93 47.99
CA VAL A 84 23.15 15.31 47.22
C VAL A 84 21.79 15.77 47.75
N LYS A 85 21.62 15.85 49.08
CA LYS A 85 20.38 16.34 49.70
C LYS A 85 20.09 17.80 49.33
N ALA A 86 21.11 18.64 49.20
CA ALA A 86 20.97 20.01 48.72
C ALA A 86 20.54 20.11 47.25
N MET A 87 20.80 19.07 46.43
CA MET A 87 20.39 18.99 45.02
C MET A 87 18.97 18.44 44.83
N ALA A 88 18.25 18.08 45.88
CA ALA A 88 16.91 17.48 45.78
C ALA A 88 15.93 18.24 44.85
N PRO A 89 15.86 19.60 44.86
CA PRO A 89 15.00 20.32 43.92
C PRO A 89 15.40 20.13 42.45
N GLN A 90 16.72 20.09 42.18
CA GLN A 90 17.24 19.88 40.82
C GLN A 90 16.99 18.44 40.35
N LEU A 91 17.22 17.45 41.20
CA LEU A 91 16.95 16.05 40.89
C LEU A 91 15.46 15.81 40.63
N GLN A 92 14.58 16.45 41.41
CA GLN A 92 13.14 16.41 41.18
C GLN A 92 12.75 17.03 39.83
N ALA A 93 13.35 18.17 39.46
CA ALA A 93 13.12 18.79 38.16
C ALA A 93 13.58 17.88 36.99
N LYS A 94 14.76 17.27 37.09
CA LYS A 94 15.25 16.32 36.07
C LYS A 94 14.38 15.06 35.99
N GLN A 95 13.89 14.56 37.12
CA GLN A 95 12.94 13.44 37.13
C GLN A 95 11.64 13.81 36.42
N GLN A 96 11.11 15.01 36.65
CA GLN A 96 9.91 15.50 35.96
C GLN A 96 10.15 15.71 34.46
N GLU A 97 11.31 16.24 34.08
CA GLU A 97 11.72 16.39 32.68
C GLU A 97 11.78 15.02 31.98
N TYR A 98 12.38 14.02 32.62
CA TYR A 98 12.43 12.64 32.11
C TYR A 98 11.03 12.06 31.90
N GLN A 99 10.13 12.17 32.89
CA GLN A 99 8.75 11.68 32.79
C GLN A 99 7.97 12.40 31.68
N THR A 100 8.14 13.72 31.57
CA THR A 100 7.52 14.52 30.51
C THR A 100 8.04 14.09 29.13
N GLY A 101 9.33 13.82 29.02
CA GLY A 101 9.94 13.36 27.78
C GLY A 101 9.47 11.97 27.37
N LEU A 102 9.32 11.03 28.31
CA LEU A 102 8.71 9.72 28.03
C LEU A 102 7.28 9.85 27.49
N GLN A 103 6.47 10.70 28.11
CA GLN A 103 5.10 10.94 27.65
C GLN A 103 5.07 11.55 26.25
N LYS A 104 5.97 12.50 25.96
CA LYS A 104 6.10 13.11 24.62
C LYS A 104 6.52 12.07 23.58
N LEU A 105 7.49 11.22 23.90
CA LEU A 105 7.95 10.15 23.02
C LEU A 105 6.82 9.17 22.69
N GLN A 106 6.07 8.72 23.70
CA GLN A 106 4.91 7.85 23.50
C GLN A 106 3.84 8.50 22.62
N THR A 107 3.54 9.79 22.86
CA THR A 107 2.57 10.54 22.06
C THR A 107 3.05 10.69 20.62
N TYR A 108 4.34 10.96 20.42
CA TYR A 108 4.96 11.07 19.10
C TYR A 108 4.89 9.76 18.33
N GLN A 109 5.21 8.63 18.96
CA GLN A 109 5.12 7.30 18.34
C GLN A 109 3.70 6.99 17.85
N GLN A 110 2.68 7.30 18.66
CA GLN A 110 1.28 7.13 18.26
C GLN A 110 0.89 8.04 17.09
N ALA A 111 1.31 9.30 17.13
CA ALA A 111 1.04 10.27 16.07
C ALA A 111 1.73 9.87 14.76
N ALA A 112 3.00 9.45 14.82
CA ALA A 112 3.77 8.99 13.67
C ALA A 112 3.12 7.76 13.02
N GLN A 113 2.69 6.77 13.82
CA GLN A 113 2.00 5.60 13.29
C GLN A 113 0.69 5.97 12.57
N LYS A 114 -0.06 6.93 13.13
CA LYS A 114 -1.28 7.44 12.51
C LYS A 114 -0.98 8.19 11.21
N GLU A 115 0.01 9.08 11.21
CA GLU A 115 0.42 9.87 10.04
C GLU A 115 0.84 8.95 8.88
N VAL A 116 1.64 7.92 9.17
CA VAL A 116 2.04 6.89 8.20
C VAL A 116 0.83 6.17 7.62
N SER A 117 -0.11 5.74 8.48
CA SER A 117 -1.31 5.03 8.03
C SER A 117 -2.18 5.91 7.12
N GLU A 118 -2.41 7.17 7.50
CA GLU A 118 -3.19 8.12 6.70
C GLU A 118 -2.49 8.41 5.36
N LYS A 119 -1.17 8.50 5.38
CA LYS A 119 -0.37 8.74 4.18
C LYS A 119 -0.40 7.54 3.23
N GLU A 120 -0.29 6.33 3.75
CA GLU A 120 -0.40 5.10 2.96
C GLU A 120 -1.74 5.02 2.25
N GLU A 121 -2.85 5.27 2.96
CA GLU A 121 -4.18 5.31 2.36
C GLU A 121 -4.28 6.38 1.26
N ALA A 122 -3.80 7.60 1.53
CA ALA A 122 -3.84 8.71 0.59
C ALA A 122 -3.03 8.45 -0.69
N LEU A 123 -1.90 7.76 -0.58
CA LEU A 123 -1.06 7.38 -1.72
C LEU A 123 -1.63 6.18 -2.49
N MET A 124 -2.17 5.18 -1.78
CA MET A 124 -2.67 3.96 -2.40
C MET A 124 -4.03 4.13 -3.06
N LYS A 125 -4.91 4.99 -2.54
CA LYS A 125 -6.23 5.25 -3.11
C LYS A 125 -6.20 5.61 -4.61
N PRO A 126 -5.43 6.61 -5.08
CA PRO A 126 -5.39 6.94 -6.50
C PRO A 126 -4.76 5.84 -7.36
N ILE A 127 -3.84 5.04 -6.81
CA ILE A 127 -3.23 3.89 -7.49
C ILE A 127 -4.29 2.82 -7.74
N ASN A 128 -5.06 2.48 -6.71
CA ASN A 128 -6.16 1.53 -6.79
C ASN A 128 -7.25 2.01 -7.77
N ASP A 129 -7.63 3.29 -7.70
CA ASP A 129 -8.61 3.87 -8.62
C ASP A 129 -8.14 3.81 -10.08
N LYS A 130 -6.85 4.06 -10.32
CA LYS A 130 -6.25 3.99 -11.66
C LYS A 130 -6.20 2.55 -12.18
N ALA A 131 -5.82 1.60 -11.34
CA ALA A 131 -5.83 0.18 -11.66
C ALA A 131 -7.25 -0.29 -12.00
N GLN A 132 -8.24 0.03 -11.16
CA GLN A 132 -9.63 -0.36 -11.37
C GLN A 132 -10.18 0.20 -12.69
N LYS A 133 -9.96 1.49 -12.97
CA LYS A 133 -10.40 2.11 -14.23
C LYS A 133 -9.82 1.43 -15.47
N ALA A 134 -8.55 1.00 -15.41
CA ALA A 134 -7.93 0.29 -16.51
C ALA A 134 -8.49 -1.13 -16.67
N ILE A 135 -8.76 -1.83 -15.57
CA ILE A 135 -9.44 -3.12 -15.58
C ILE A 135 -10.83 -2.99 -16.21
N ASP A 136 -11.63 -2.02 -15.76
CA ASP A 136 -12.99 -1.79 -16.27
C ASP A 136 -12.98 -1.52 -17.77
N LYS A 137 -12.05 -0.68 -18.25
CA LYS A 137 -11.93 -0.36 -19.67
C LYS A 137 -11.58 -1.58 -20.52
N VAL A 138 -10.63 -2.40 -20.07
CA VAL A 138 -10.23 -3.62 -20.79
C VAL A 138 -11.34 -4.68 -20.75
N ALA A 139 -11.98 -4.85 -19.60
CA ALA A 139 -13.10 -5.78 -19.43
C ALA A 139 -14.28 -5.42 -20.34
N ALA A 140 -14.66 -4.14 -20.38
CA ALA A 140 -15.71 -3.62 -21.25
C ALA A 140 -15.37 -3.82 -22.74
N ALA A 141 -14.12 -3.53 -23.15
CA ALA A 141 -13.66 -3.73 -24.51
C ALA A 141 -13.68 -5.21 -24.95
N LYS A 142 -13.51 -6.15 -24.00
CA LYS A 142 -13.59 -7.59 -24.22
C LYS A 142 -15.00 -8.17 -24.04
N GLY A 143 -15.99 -7.36 -23.64
CA GLY A 143 -17.36 -7.81 -23.42
C GLY A 143 -17.52 -8.76 -22.22
N LEU A 144 -16.61 -8.67 -21.24
CA LEU A 144 -16.67 -9.52 -20.03
C LEU A 144 -17.75 -8.99 -19.08
N LYS A 145 -18.45 -9.92 -18.42
CA LYS A 145 -19.44 -9.60 -17.39
C LYS A 145 -18.86 -9.64 -15.98
N TYR A 146 -17.81 -10.45 -15.79
CA TYR A 146 -17.11 -10.60 -14.52
C TYR A 146 -15.60 -10.60 -14.73
N VAL A 147 -14.89 -9.98 -13.79
CA VAL A 147 -13.44 -10.13 -13.63
C VAL A 147 -13.20 -10.61 -12.23
N LEU A 148 -12.56 -11.78 -12.10
CA LEU A 148 -12.23 -12.38 -10.82
C LEU A 148 -10.79 -12.05 -10.42
N ASP A 149 -10.57 -11.86 -9.13
CA ASP A 149 -9.22 -11.75 -8.58
C ASP A 149 -8.56 -13.14 -8.59
N ALA A 150 -7.50 -13.27 -9.37
CA ALA A 150 -6.75 -14.52 -9.52
C ALA A 150 -6.06 -14.96 -8.21
N SER A 151 -5.89 -14.08 -7.22
CA SER A 151 -5.31 -14.41 -5.92
C SER A 151 -6.23 -15.24 -5.02
N VAL A 152 -7.54 -15.21 -5.26
CA VAL A 152 -8.55 -15.97 -4.48
C VAL A 152 -9.11 -17.16 -5.25
N VAL A 153 -8.79 -17.28 -6.54
CA VAL A 153 -9.26 -18.37 -7.40
C VAL A 153 -8.29 -19.55 -7.31
N LEU A 154 -8.82 -20.75 -7.00
CA LEU A 154 -8.01 -21.97 -6.86
C LEU A 154 -7.40 -22.45 -8.19
N TYR A 155 -8.06 -22.17 -9.32
CA TYR A 155 -7.60 -22.54 -10.66
C TYR A 155 -8.11 -21.54 -11.69
N ALA A 156 -7.18 -20.83 -12.36
CA ALA A 156 -7.49 -19.78 -13.32
C ALA A 156 -6.83 -20.09 -14.68
N ASN A 157 -7.56 -20.79 -15.55
CA ASN A 157 -7.15 -21.08 -16.94
C ASN A 157 -7.95 -20.28 -17.99
N GLY A 158 -8.80 -19.34 -17.53
CA GLY A 158 -9.60 -18.46 -18.37
C GLY A 158 -8.79 -17.27 -18.91
N ILE A 159 -9.50 -16.26 -19.43
CA ILE A 159 -8.89 -15.03 -19.96
C ILE A 159 -8.18 -14.28 -18.83
N ASP A 160 -6.86 -14.13 -18.94
CA ASP A 160 -6.08 -13.22 -18.10
C ASP A 160 -6.10 -11.81 -18.71
N LEU A 161 -6.47 -10.80 -17.92
CA LEU A 161 -6.51 -9.40 -18.36
C LEU A 161 -5.19 -8.67 -18.09
N LEU A 162 -4.29 -9.24 -17.28
CA LEU A 162 -3.08 -8.55 -16.83
C LEU A 162 -2.24 -7.96 -17.99
N PRO A 163 -1.96 -8.70 -19.09
CA PRO A 163 -1.16 -8.15 -20.20
C PRO A 163 -1.80 -6.93 -20.86
N GLU A 164 -3.10 -6.99 -21.15
CA GLU A 164 -3.84 -5.89 -21.79
C GLU A 164 -4.03 -4.70 -20.86
N VAL A 165 -4.26 -4.93 -19.57
CA VAL A 165 -4.37 -3.84 -18.59
C VAL A 165 -3.03 -3.16 -18.36
N LYS A 166 -1.91 -3.91 -18.31
CA LYS A 166 -0.58 -3.30 -18.30
C LYS A 166 -0.35 -2.43 -19.53
N LYS A 167 -0.75 -2.91 -20.71
CA LYS A 167 -0.65 -2.14 -21.96
C LYS A 167 -1.50 -0.86 -21.92
N GLU A 168 -2.73 -0.94 -21.41
CA GLU A 168 -3.61 0.22 -21.21
C GLU A 168 -2.99 1.26 -20.27
N LEU A 169 -2.30 0.82 -19.23
CA LEU A 169 -1.57 1.69 -18.30
C LEU A 169 -0.20 2.16 -18.82
N GLY A 170 0.25 1.71 -20.00
CA GLY A 170 1.57 2.03 -20.55
C GLY A 170 2.74 1.34 -19.83
N ILE A 171 2.46 0.25 -19.11
CA ILE A 171 3.43 -0.54 -18.36
C ILE A 171 3.97 -1.64 -19.28
N LYS A 172 5.31 -1.80 -19.32
CA LYS A 172 5.97 -2.89 -20.05
C LYS A 172 5.86 -4.22 -19.33
#